data_AF-A0A396SDM6-F1
#
_entry.id   AF-A0A396SDM6-F1
#
_cell.length_a   1.000
_cell.length_b   1.000
_cell.length_c   1.000
_cell.angle_alpha   90.00
_cell.angle_beta   90.00
_cell.angle_gamma   90.00
#
_symmetry.space_group_name_H-M   'P 1'
#
loop_
_entity.id
_entity.type
_entity.pdbx_description
1 polymer ?
#
loop_
_entity_poly.entity_id
_entity_poly.type
_entity_poly.pdbx_seq_one_letter_code
_entity_poly.pdbx_strand_id
1 'polypeptide(L)'
;MATVSVMELMTRYGFVLEMEEGNCRLKNSNEENEKHYADVVNMLAERGISLVDEMLESDFIEILESLFESTGEMLFSPEELAIHTVDLYVRGLVMQLNRLGLATTFSCDGHDARNAKIFFSTIEGAKEAQTVLQHAGLASHRNNLGLVFRVNREELPLFAGRLANITSEEVDELWEKANPLMKKPDFYSLLEELLSIYGVSGEEETIREFVVSQLKQHVDYLEVDHYGNVLAQVRKGNGPTVLLNAHLDTVDYFMDGRKILKNGSIWSSSEGVLGADDRAGVCVLLAVAKSLENSAFQGTVKFAFTVEEEIGLVGAKRVAKSFLWDVDMAFVVDRRGTGDIVTSCGGYIPFCSDSFARKVEQIGHRVHRNRWHAVKGGSSDTRIWAEQGINSINLSVGYQHEHTEYETVDIEATYGTYELVAQLLEESRTLTKRQLEQRIRNRATTERCEKIK
;
A
#
# COMPACT_ATOMS: atom_id res chain seq x y z
N MET A 1 30.74 24.98 23.54
CA MET A 1 30.05 24.00 22.69
C MET A 1 30.25 22.63 23.32
N ALA A 2 29.26 21.74 23.22
CA ALA A 2 29.42 20.38 23.75
C ALA A 2 30.33 19.57 22.81
N THR A 3 31.21 18.77 23.39
CA THR A 3 32.00 17.78 22.66
C THR A 3 31.14 16.54 22.39
N VAL A 4 31.42 15.83 21.30
CA VAL A 4 30.71 14.63 20.87
C VAL A 4 31.74 13.55 20.56
N SER A 5 31.44 12.28 20.84
CA SER A 5 32.34 11.19 20.50
C SER A 5 32.66 11.19 19.01
N VAL A 6 33.93 10.92 18.66
CA VAL A 6 34.38 10.86 17.27
C VAL A 6 33.61 9.80 16.49
N MET A 7 33.31 8.66 17.11
CA MET A 7 32.49 7.62 16.50
C MET A 7 31.09 8.12 16.12
N GLU A 8 30.43 8.88 16.99
CA GLU A 8 29.14 9.47 16.67
C GLU A 8 29.27 10.50 15.55
N LEU A 9 30.31 11.34 15.56
CA LEU A 9 30.58 12.30 14.48
C LEU A 9 30.80 11.58 13.14
N MET A 10 31.57 10.49 13.12
CA MET A 10 31.75 9.66 11.92
C MET A 10 30.39 9.19 11.37
N THR A 11 29.50 8.70 12.24
CA THR A 11 28.13 8.30 11.86
C THR A 11 27.26 9.46 11.36
N ARG A 12 27.24 10.58 12.08
CA ARG A 12 26.48 11.78 11.72
C ARG A 12 26.86 12.30 10.33
N TYR A 13 28.13 12.13 9.97
CA TYR A 13 28.67 12.47 8.67
C TYR A 13 28.92 11.21 7.82
N GLY A 14 27.99 10.26 7.79
CA GLY A 14 27.87 9.31 6.67
C GLY A 14 28.70 8.03 6.73
N PHE A 15 29.59 7.84 7.71
CA PHE A 15 30.24 6.55 7.90
C PHE A 15 29.30 5.57 8.60
N VAL A 16 28.94 4.48 7.93
CA VAL A 16 28.10 3.42 8.50
C VAL A 16 29.00 2.47 9.31
N LEU A 17 29.01 2.65 10.62
CA LEU A 17 29.91 1.92 11.53
C LEU A 17 29.20 0.74 12.21
N GLU A 18 29.97 -0.32 12.46
CA GLU A 18 29.54 -1.48 13.24
C GLU A 18 30.63 -1.84 14.26
N MET A 19 30.20 -2.20 15.47
CA MET A 19 31.09 -2.65 16.53
C MET A 19 31.14 -4.18 16.54
N GLU A 20 32.31 -4.75 16.30
CA GLU A 20 32.56 -6.19 16.44
C GLU A 20 33.78 -6.42 17.36
N GLU A 21 33.59 -7.23 18.40
CA GLU A 21 34.68 -7.68 19.30
C GLU A 21 35.55 -6.54 19.89
N GLY A 22 34.97 -5.35 20.05
CA GLY A 22 35.67 -4.16 20.57
C GLY A 22 36.38 -3.32 19.51
N ASN A 23 36.29 -3.68 18.23
CA ASN A 23 36.77 -2.90 17.10
C ASN A 23 35.61 -2.27 16.32
N CYS A 24 35.81 -1.03 15.88
CA CYS A 24 34.90 -0.31 15.00
C CYS A 24 35.31 -0.54 13.55
N ARG A 25 34.39 -1.03 12.72
CA ARG A 25 34.59 -1.21 11.28
C ARG A 25 33.52 -0.48 10.47
N LEU A 26 33.88 -0.12 9.23
CA LEU A 26 32.94 0.38 8.25
C LEU A 26 32.16 -0.79 7.65
N LYS A 27 30.83 -0.69 7.58
CA LYS A 27 29.92 -1.74 7.12
C LYS A 27 29.41 -1.45 5.71
N ASN A 28 29.30 -2.50 4.88
CA ASN A 28 28.71 -2.46 3.53
C ASN A 28 29.28 -1.31 2.68
N SER A 29 30.59 -1.12 2.75
CA SER A 29 31.31 -0.03 2.10
C SER A 29 31.94 -0.48 0.78
N ASN A 30 32.06 0.45 -0.17
CA ASN A 30 32.90 0.27 -1.37
C ASN A 30 34.36 0.69 -1.09
N GLU A 31 35.28 0.35 -1.99
CA GLU A 31 36.73 0.64 -1.87
C GLU A 31 36.99 2.15 -1.65
N GLU A 32 36.18 3.00 -2.27
CA GLU A 32 36.33 4.44 -2.16
C GLU A 32 35.97 4.92 -0.75
N ASN A 33 34.83 4.50 -0.21
CA ASN A 33 34.40 4.82 1.14
C ASN A 33 35.36 4.25 2.21
N GLU A 34 35.96 3.08 1.97
CA GLU A 34 37.00 2.53 2.84
C GLU A 34 38.25 3.40 2.87
N LYS A 35 38.69 3.88 1.70
CA LYS A 35 39.80 4.84 1.59
C LYS A 35 39.50 6.14 2.35
N HIS A 36 38.31 6.70 2.14
CA HIS A 36 37.90 7.94 2.80
C HIS A 36 37.83 7.79 4.33
N TYR A 37 37.36 6.64 4.82
CA TYR A 37 37.39 6.31 6.23
C TYR A 37 38.83 6.26 6.76
N ALA A 38 39.74 5.58 6.05
CA ALA A 38 41.14 5.50 6.43
C ALA A 38 41.81 6.88 6.47
N ASP A 39 41.53 7.75 5.49
CA ASP A 39 42.08 9.11 5.43
C ASP A 39 41.65 9.95 6.64
N VAL A 40 40.37 9.88 7.05
CA VAL A 40 39.87 10.55 8.25
C VAL A 40 40.51 9.98 9.52
N VAL A 41 40.59 8.66 9.65
CA VAL A 41 41.21 7.99 10.81
C VAL A 41 42.70 8.34 10.93
N ASN A 42 43.43 8.39 9.82
CA ASN A 42 44.84 8.78 9.80
C ASN A 42 45.02 10.25 10.23
N MET A 43 44.20 11.16 9.71
CA MET A 43 44.23 12.57 10.11
C MET A 43 43.92 12.77 11.60
N LEU A 44 42.98 12.00 12.15
CA LEU A 44 42.69 12.00 13.59
C LEU A 44 43.88 11.48 14.41
N ALA A 45 44.49 10.37 13.97
CA ALA A 45 45.64 9.78 14.63
C ALA A 45 46.88 10.71 14.62
N GLU A 46 47.12 11.44 13.52
CA GLU A 46 48.17 12.47 13.44
C GLU A 46 47.95 13.62 14.44
N ARG A 47 46.69 13.89 14.79
CA ARG A 47 46.30 14.86 15.83
C ARG A 47 46.25 14.24 17.24
N GLY A 48 46.56 12.96 17.38
CA GLY A 48 46.52 12.23 18.65
C GLY A 48 45.10 11.96 19.17
N ILE A 49 44.11 11.93 18.27
CA ILE A 49 42.69 11.71 18.59
C ILE A 49 42.29 10.31 18.11
N SER A 50 41.65 9.53 18.98
CA SER A 50 41.10 8.21 18.69
C SER A 50 39.57 8.26 18.48
N LEU A 51 38.99 7.17 17.96
CA LEU A 51 37.54 7.08 17.71
C LEU A 51 36.68 7.13 18.98
N VAL A 52 37.25 6.80 20.15
CA VAL A 52 36.55 6.83 21.44
C VAL A 52 36.67 8.17 22.16
N ASP A 53 37.54 9.06 21.68
CA ASP A 53 37.67 10.39 22.23
C ASP A 53 36.48 11.27 21.81
N GLU A 54 36.33 12.40 22.49
CA GLU A 54 35.35 13.42 22.12
C GLU A 54 36.05 14.63 21.49
N MET A 55 35.39 15.26 20.52
CA MET A 55 35.86 16.50 19.92
C MET A 55 34.71 17.45 19.60
N LEU A 56 35.04 18.70 19.29
CA LEU A 56 34.06 19.65 18.78
C LEU A 56 33.65 19.26 17.37
N GLU A 57 32.34 19.32 17.10
CA GLU A 57 31.80 19.03 15.77
C GLU A 57 32.38 19.95 14.69
N SER A 58 32.65 21.22 15.02
CA SER A 58 33.35 22.17 14.13
C SER A 58 34.73 21.67 13.70
N ASP A 59 35.51 21.14 14.64
CA ASP A 59 36.88 20.70 14.38
C ASP A 59 36.87 19.42 13.51
N PHE A 60 35.84 18.60 13.66
CA PHE A 60 35.62 17.44 12.81
C PHE A 60 35.17 17.82 11.39
N ILE A 61 34.29 18.82 11.27
CA ILE A 61 33.90 19.40 9.97
C ILE A 61 35.13 19.92 9.23
N GLU A 62 36.01 20.66 9.89
CA GLU A 62 37.26 21.16 9.30
C GLU A 62 38.16 20.03 8.78
N ILE A 63 38.22 18.89 9.50
CA ILE A 63 38.93 17.69 9.01
C ILE A 63 38.29 17.18 7.72
N LEU A 64 36.97 17.03 7.68
CA LEU A 64 36.27 16.53 6.51
C LEU A 64 36.42 17.44 5.30
N GLU A 65 36.29 18.76 5.48
CA GLU A 65 36.46 19.75 4.42
C GLU A 65 37.91 19.81 3.91
N SER A 66 38.89 19.50 4.76
CA SER A 66 40.29 19.43 4.33
C SER A 66 40.62 18.21 3.46
N LEU A 67 39.83 17.16 3.56
CA LEU A 67 40.04 15.89 2.85
C LEU A 67 39.20 15.78 1.59
N PHE A 68 38.03 16.41 1.56
CA PHE A 68 37.02 16.19 0.53
C PHE A 68 36.50 17.52 -0.03
N GLU A 69 36.71 17.76 -1.32
CA GLU A 69 35.95 18.78 -2.04
C GLU A 69 34.56 18.18 -2.33
N SER A 70 33.49 18.74 -1.76
CA SER A 70 32.14 18.30 -2.07
C SER A 70 31.84 18.61 -3.54
N THR A 71 31.79 17.59 -4.39
CA THR A 71 31.61 17.78 -5.84
C THR A 71 30.15 18.07 -6.23
N GLY A 72 29.19 17.89 -5.31
CA GLY A 72 27.78 18.23 -5.52
C GLY A 72 27.17 17.50 -6.71
N GLU A 73 27.54 16.24 -6.94
CA GLU A 73 27.15 15.51 -8.15
C GLU A 73 25.69 15.01 -8.12
N MET A 74 25.13 14.92 -9.33
CA MET A 74 23.77 14.49 -9.62
C MET A 74 23.68 12.97 -9.74
N LEU A 75 22.55 12.41 -9.27
CA LEU A 75 22.08 11.06 -9.61
C LEU A 75 23.09 9.94 -9.37
N PHE A 76 23.08 9.35 -8.18
CA PHE A 76 23.93 8.22 -7.83
C PHE A 76 23.14 6.90 -7.71
N SER A 77 23.80 5.79 -8.04
CA SER A 77 23.27 4.44 -7.78
C SER A 77 23.50 4.10 -6.29
N PRO A 78 22.47 3.64 -5.54
CA PRO A 78 22.60 3.31 -4.11
C PRO A 78 23.76 2.34 -3.78
N GLU A 79 24.07 1.43 -4.69
CA GLU A 79 25.04 0.34 -4.51
C GLU A 79 26.50 0.81 -4.65
N GLU A 80 26.74 1.96 -5.27
CA GLU A 80 28.07 2.49 -5.59
C GLU A 80 28.33 3.86 -4.97
N LEU A 81 27.45 4.31 -4.05
CA LEU A 81 27.50 5.68 -3.53
C LEU A 81 28.76 5.95 -2.71
N ALA A 82 29.64 6.79 -3.26
CA ALA A 82 30.79 7.32 -2.55
C ALA A 82 30.41 8.53 -1.67
N ILE A 83 30.73 8.48 -0.38
CA ILE A 83 30.29 9.45 0.65
C ILE A 83 30.66 10.91 0.34
N HIS A 84 31.77 11.12 -0.38
CA HIS A 84 32.28 12.47 -0.69
C HIS A 84 31.51 13.16 -1.83
N THR A 85 30.75 12.39 -2.62
CA THR A 85 29.91 12.94 -3.69
C THR A 85 28.62 13.58 -3.16
N VAL A 86 28.30 13.34 -1.88
CA VAL A 86 27.12 13.86 -1.21
C VAL A 86 27.46 15.09 -0.37
N ASP A 87 26.63 16.13 -0.46
CA ASP A 87 26.78 17.36 0.35
C ASP A 87 26.98 17.03 1.85
N LEU A 88 27.95 17.71 2.47
CA LEU A 88 28.48 17.39 3.80
C LEU A 88 27.40 17.17 4.85
N TYR A 89 26.40 18.06 4.93
CA TYR A 89 25.41 18.04 6.00
C TYR A 89 24.28 17.03 5.78
N VAL A 90 23.99 16.65 4.53
CA VAL A 90 22.92 15.66 4.23
C VAL A 90 23.45 14.24 4.08
N ARG A 91 24.77 14.07 3.90
CA ARG A 91 25.38 12.76 3.61
C ARG A 91 25.08 11.70 4.66
N GLY A 92 25.07 12.07 5.94
CA GLY A 92 24.68 11.16 7.01
C GLY A 92 23.31 10.53 6.79
N LEU A 93 22.31 11.36 6.47
CA LEU A 93 20.95 10.89 6.22
C LEU A 93 20.89 9.96 5.01
N VAL A 94 21.54 10.36 3.92
CA VAL A 94 21.57 9.57 2.67
C VAL A 94 22.16 8.19 2.92
N MET A 95 23.32 8.11 3.58
CA MET A 95 23.98 6.83 3.84
C MET A 95 23.15 5.94 4.76
N GLN A 96 22.52 6.51 5.80
CA GLN A 96 21.66 5.75 6.71
C GLN A 96 20.35 5.28 6.06
N LEU A 97 19.74 6.07 5.17
CA LEU A 97 18.55 5.66 4.43
C LEU A 97 18.86 4.51 3.45
N ASN A 98 19.97 4.60 2.70
CA ASN A 98 20.37 3.50 1.80
C ASN A 98 20.73 2.23 2.58
N ARG A 99 21.38 2.34 3.75
CA ARG A 99 21.60 1.20 4.67
C ARG A 99 20.30 0.48 5.02
N LEU A 100 19.23 1.24 5.21
CA LEU A 100 17.90 0.74 5.55
C LEU A 100 17.12 0.20 4.33
N GLY A 101 17.74 0.09 3.15
CA GLY A 101 17.07 -0.34 1.91
C GLY A 101 16.25 0.75 1.22
N LEU A 102 16.25 1.98 1.74
CA LEU A 102 15.50 3.11 1.20
C LEU A 102 16.33 3.83 0.15
N ALA A 103 16.41 3.24 -1.04
CA ALA A 103 17.23 3.67 -2.16
C ALA A 103 16.99 5.15 -2.54
N THR A 104 17.99 5.99 -2.32
CA THR A 104 17.98 7.41 -2.71
C THR A 104 18.61 7.60 -4.09
N THR A 105 18.09 8.54 -4.87
CA THR A 105 18.59 8.86 -6.21
C THR A 105 19.20 10.26 -6.31
N PHE A 106 18.91 11.17 -5.39
CA PHE A 106 19.49 12.51 -5.39
C PHE A 106 19.38 13.14 -4.01
N SER A 107 20.33 13.99 -3.65
CA SER A 107 20.27 14.79 -2.42
C SER A 107 20.92 16.15 -2.61
N CYS A 108 20.48 17.13 -1.84
CA CYS A 108 21.12 18.43 -1.73
C CYS A 108 20.81 19.02 -0.35
N ASP A 109 21.79 19.59 0.32
CA ASP A 109 21.58 20.21 1.65
C ASP A 109 21.08 21.67 1.57
N GLY A 110 21.01 22.23 0.37
CA GLY A 110 20.43 23.54 0.09
C GLY A 110 21.43 24.70 0.04
N HIS A 111 22.70 24.47 0.39
CA HIS A 111 23.80 25.45 0.29
C HIS A 111 23.43 26.82 0.88
N ASP A 112 22.78 26.84 2.05
CA ASP A 112 22.30 28.03 2.78
C ASP A 112 21.26 28.91 2.06
N ALA A 113 20.88 28.54 0.83
CA ALA A 113 19.94 29.30 0.01
C ALA A 113 18.55 28.68 -0.03
N ARG A 114 18.43 27.38 0.26
CA ARG A 114 17.19 26.60 0.11
C ARG A 114 17.12 25.51 1.19
N ASN A 115 15.94 24.92 1.33
CA ASN A 115 15.74 23.75 2.17
C ASN A 115 16.43 22.52 1.56
N ALA A 116 17.03 21.70 2.44
CA ALA A 116 17.58 20.41 2.07
C ALA A 116 16.50 19.47 1.51
N LYS A 117 16.91 18.58 0.60
CA LYS A 117 16.04 17.65 -0.10
C LYS A 117 16.73 16.32 -0.40
N ILE A 118 15.97 15.24 -0.35
CA ILE A 118 16.39 13.88 -0.77
C ILE A 118 15.31 13.32 -1.68
N PHE A 119 15.71 12.65 -2.75
CA PHE A 119 14.84 11.96 -3.71
C PHE A 119 15.11 10.46 -3.65
N PHE A 120 14.06 9.69 -3.92
CA PHE A 120 14.06 8.23 -3.83
C PHE A 120 13.80 7.59 -5.20
N SER A 121 14.15 6.32 -5.34
CA SER A 121 13.92 5.53 -6.55
C SER A 121 12.43 5.28 -6.80
N THR A 122 11.62 5.17 -5.74
CA THR A 122 10.18 4.89 -5.81
C THR A 122 9.37 5.83 -4.93
N ILE A 123 8.08 6.01 -5.28
CA ILE A 123 7.15 6.80 -4.48
C ILE A 123 6.91 6.14 -3.12
N GLU A 124 6.92 4.81 -3.08
CA GLU A 124 6.76 4.00 -1.88
C GLU A 124 7.97 4.17 -0.94
N GLY A 125 9.19 4.04 -1.45
CA GLY A 125 10.40 4.31 -0.68
C GLY A 125 10.44 5.73 -0.11
N ALA A 126 9.93 6.73 -0.84
CA ALA A 126 9.80 8.09 -0.31
C ALA A 126 8.78 8.21 0.84
N LYS A 127 7.70 7.41 0.84
CA LYS A 127 6.71 7.37 1.94
C LYS A 127 7.28 6.62 3.15
N GLU A 128 7.95 5.50 2.94
CA GLU A 128 8.64 4.74 3.98
C GLU A 128 9.69 5.61 4.66
N ALA A 129 10.56 6.25 3.88
CA ALA A 129 11.55 7.18 4.40
C ALA A 129 10.94 8.34 5.18
N GLN A 130 9.82 8.89 4.72
CA GLN A 130 9.12 9.93 5.48
C GLN A 130 8.69 9.44 6.87
N THR A 131 8.19 8.20 6.96
CA THR A 131 7.75 7.57 8.21
C THR A 131 8.92 7.37 9.18
N VAL A 132 10.03 6.81 8.66
CA VAL A 132 11.26 6.57 9.45
C VAL A 132 11.89 7.89 9.93
N LEU A 133 11.96 8.89 9.06
CA LEU A 133 12.50 10.21 9.40
C LEU A 133 11.62 10.92 10.44
N GLN A 134 10.30 10.81 10.32
CA GLN A 134 9.37 11.32 11.33
C GLN A 134 9.58 10.63 12.68
N HIS A 135 9.80 9.31 12.70
CA HIS A 135 10.13 8.57 13.92
C HIS A 135 11.45 9.04 14.55
N ALA A 136 12.46 9.34 13.74
CA ALA A 136 13.73 9.96 14.18
C ALA A 136 13.58 11.44 14.61
N GLY A 137 12.39 12.02 14.48
CA GLY A 137 12.06 13.40 14.85
C GLY A 137 12.34 14.44 13.76
N LEU A 138 12.66 14.02 12.53
CA LEU A 138 12.87 14.91 11.39
C LEU A 138 11.59 15.07 10.58
N ALA A 139 10.93 16.23 10.73
CA ALA A 139 9.78 16.57 9.92
C ALA A 139 10.18 16.85 8.46
N SER A 140 9.40 16.33 7.52
CA SER A 140 9.61 16.54 6.10
C SER A 140 8.29 16.75 5.35
N HIS A 141 8.36 17.49 4.25
CA HIS A 141 7.27 17.63 3.29
C HIS A 141 7.57 16.79 2.05
N ARG A 142 6.65 15.88 1.71
CA ARG A 142 6.80 15.01 0.54
C ARG A 142 6.23 15.64 -0.74
N ASN A 143 6.94 15.48 -1.85
CA ASN A 143 6.49 15.79 -3.20
C ASN A 143 6.89 14.65 -4.16
N ASN A 144 5.93 13.77 -4.47
CA ASN A 144 6.15 12.55 -5.26
C ASN A 144 7.31 11.70 -4.71
N LEU A 145 8.46 11.73 -5.39
CA LEU A 145 9.70 11.02 -5.07
C LEU A 145 10.61 11.77 -4.10
N GLY A 146 10.32 13.02 -3.77
CA GLY A 146 11.20 13.88 -2.97
C GLY A 146 10.67 14.18 -1.58
N LEU A 147 11.58 14.29 -0.62
CA LEU A 147 11.36 14.84 0.72
C LEU A 147 12.11 16.16 0.86
N VAL A 148 11.46 17.17 1.43
CA VAL A 148 12.04 18.49 1.71
C VAL A 148 12.00 18.74 3.22
N PHE A 149 13.15 19.10 3.78
CA PHE A 149 13.34 19.28 5.22
C PHE A 149 13.28 20.75 5.61
N ARG A 150 12.55 21.08 6.68
CA ARG A 150 12.40 22.47 7.17
C ARG A 150 13.20 22.69 8.46
N VAL A 151 14.46 22.29 8.44
CA VAL A 151 15.45 22.49 9.51
C VAL A 151 16.70 23.11 8.91
N ASN A 152 17.56 23.70 9.74
CA ASN A 152 18.86 24.20 9.25
C ASN A 152 19.74 23.01 8.85
N ARG A 153 20.62 23.20 7.85
CA ARG A 153 21.45 22.10 7.32
C ARG A 153 22.33 21.49 8.41
N GLU A 154 22.83 22.32 9.33
CA GLU A 154 23.68 21.94 10.46
C GLU A 154 22.96 21.02 11.46
N GLU A 155 21.62 20.95 11.43
CA GLU A 155 20.85 20.04 12.27
C GLU A 155 20.70 18.65 11.65
N LEU A 156 20.88 18.50 10.33
CA LEU A 156 20.69 17.23 9.61
C LEU A 156 21.61 16.10 10.09
N PRO A 157 22.92 16.33 10.36
CA PRO A 157 23.80 15.28 10.86
C PRO A 157 23.32 14.64 12.15
N LEU A 158 22.66 15.40 13.04
CA LEU A 158 22.09 14.87 14.29
C LEU A 158 21.04 13.77 14.03
N PHE A 159 20.20 13.95 13.01
CA PHE A 159 19.18 12.98 12.64
C PHE A 159 19.78 11.73 12.01
N ALA A 160 20.90 11.85 11.30
CA ALA A 160 21.65 10.69 10.82
C ALA A 160 22.15 9.81 11.97
N GLY A 161 22.65 10.42 13.06
CA GLY A 161 23.02 9.70 14.27
C GLY A 161 21.84 8.94 14.91
N ARG A 162 20.62 9.51 14.85
CA ARG A 162 19.40 8.82 15.32
C ARG A 162 19.02 7.65 14.41
N LEU A 163 19.08 7.84 13.09
CA LEU A 163 18.78 6.78 12.11
C LEU A 163 19.74 5.58 12.23
N ALA A 164 20.98 5.80 12.64
CA ALA A 164 21.96 4.72 12.80
C ALA A 164 21.53 3.64 13.81
N ASN A 165 20.65 3.99 14.75
CA ASN A 165 20.12 3.05 15.75
C ASN A 165 18.87 2.30 15.27
N ILE A 166 18.34 2.62 14.08
CA ILE A 166 17.17 1.96 13.51
C ILE A 166 17.62 0.74 12.69
N THR A 167 16.93 -0.39 12.79
CA THR A 167 17.17 -1.57 11.92
C THR A 167 16.19 -1.64 10.75
N SER A 168 16.49 -2.45 9.73
CA SER A 168 15.56 -2.65 8.60
C SER A 168 14.25 -3.30 9.06
N GLU A 169 14.31 -4.18 10.05
CA GLU A 169 13.11 -4.78 10.67
C GLU A 169 12.26 -3.73 11.39
N GLU A 170 12.88 -2.77 12.09
CA GLU A 170 12.14 -1.66 12.70
C GLU A 170 11.51 -0.74 11.65
N VAL A 171 12.16 -0.55 10.49
CA VAL A 171 11.57 0.18 9.35
C VAL A 171 10.29 -0.51 8.88
N ASP A 172 10.34 -1.84 8.73
CA ASP A 172 9.17 -2.64 8.36
C ASP A 172 8.03 -2.46 9.37
N GLU A 173 8.32 -2.55 10.67
CA GLU A 173 7.30 -2.35 11.72
C GLU A 173 6.70 -0.93 11.71
N LEU A 174 7.54 0.09 11.52
CA LEU A 174 7.10 1.48 11.47
C LEU A 174 6.22 1.72 10.25
N TRP A 175 6.58 1.14 9.12
CA TRP A 175 5.80 1.21 7.90
C TRP A 175 4.45 0.52 8.07
N GLU A 176 4.41 -0.68 8.64
CA GLU A 176 3.16 -1.42 8.90
C GLU A 176 2.24 -0.69 9.89
N LYS A 177 2.81 -0.03 10.91
CA LYS A 177 2.04 0.83 11.83
C LYS A 177 1.48 2.07 11.12
N ALA A 178 2.16 2.57 10.09
CA ALA A 178 1.78 3.77 9.35
C ALA A 178 0.89 3.50 8.13
N ASN A 179 0.97 2.30 7.56
CA ASN A 179 0.27 1.85 6.37
C ASN A 179 -0.40 0.50 6.65
N PRO A 180 -1.73 0.46 6.82
CA PRO A 180 -2.43 -0.78 7.17
C PRO A 180 -2.49 -1.78 6.02
N LEU A 181 -2.06 -1.41 4.81
CA LEU A 181 -2.14 -2.26 3.63
C LEU A 181 -1.07 -3.35 3.63
N MET A 182 -1.46 -4.52 3.13
CA MET A 182 -0.57 -5.64 2.82
C MET A 182 0.53 -5.20 1.86
N LYS A 183 1.77 -5.58 2.12
CA LYS A 183 2.91 -5.26 1.25
C LYS A 183 2.74 -5.92 -0.12
N LYS A 184 3.24 -5.26 -1.16
CA LYS A 184 3.18 -5.76 -2.54
C LYS A 184 3.72 -7.19 -2.72
N PRO A 185 4.89 -7.58 -2.16
CA PRO A 185 5.37 -8.96 -2.32
C PRO A 185 4.41 -10.01 -1.76
N ASP A 186 3.83 -9.76 -0.59
CA ASP A 186 2.86 -10.66 0.04
C ASP A 186 1.57 -10.73 -0.77
N PHE A 187 1.11 -9.58 -1.28
CA PHE A 187 -0.07 -9.50 -2.14
C PHE A 187 0.14 -10.28 -3.46
N TYR A 188 1.30 -10.14 -4.10
CA TYR A 188 1.62 -10.86 -5.33
C TYR A 188 1.78 -12.37 -5.09
N SER A 189 2.35 -12.76 -3.95
CA SER A 189 2.42 -14.17 -3.55
C SER A 189 1.02 -14.76 -3.34
N LEU A 190 0.11 -14.03 -2.68
CA LEU A 190 -1.28 -14.46 -2.50
C LEU A 190 -2.01 -14.60 -3.84
N LEU A 191 -1.83 -13.64 -4.75
CA LEU A 191 -2.42 -13.69 -6.09
C LEU A 191 -1.91 -14.90 -6.87
N GLU A 192 -0.60 -15.17 -6.85
CA GLU A 192 0.00 -16.33 -7.52
C GLU A 192 -0.54 -17.67 -7.01
N GLU A 193 -0.71 -17.78 -5.69
CA GLU A 193 -1.30 -18.96 -5.07
C GLU A 193 -2.76 -19.15 -5.51
N LEU A 194 -3.57 -18.08 -5.49
CA LEU A 194 -4.97 -18.12 -5.93
C LEU A 194 -5.12 -18.49 -7.41
N LEU A 195 -4.24 -17.96 -8.27
CA LEU A 195 -4.15 -18.31 -9.69
C LEU A 195 -3.71 -19.75 -9.92
N SER A 196 -3.26 -20.47 -8.91
CA SER A 196 -2.87 -21.88 -9.01
C SER A 196 -3.97 -22.84 -8.53
N ILE A 197 -5.04 -22.33 -7.91
CA ILE A 197 -6.12 -23.15 -7.34
C ILE A 197 -7.26 -23.26 -8.34
N TYR A 198 -7.58 -24.46 -8.80
CA TYR A 198 -8.75 -24.67 -9.67
C TYR A 198 -10.07 -24.45 -8.92
N GLY A 199 -11.15 -24.20 -9.66
CA GLY A 199 -12.50 -24.22 -9.13
C GLY A 199 -13.49 -23.75 -10.19
N VAL A 200 -13.90 -24.65 -11.09
CA VAL A 200 -14.92 -24.34 -12.09
C VAL A 200 -16.30 -24.26 -11.45
N SER A 201 -17.28 -23.63 -12.10
CA SER A 201 -18.65 -23.52 -11.57
C SER A 201 -19.20 -24.90 -11.17
N GLY A 202 -19.61 -25.03 -9.91
CA GLY A 202 -20.09 -26.28 -9.28
C GLY A 202 -19.02 -27.15 -8.63
N GLU A 203 -17.73 -26.85 -8.81
CA GLU A 203 -16.58 -27.58 -8.24
C GLU A 203 -15.63 -26.65 -7.43
N GLU A 204 -16.17 -25.62 -6.78
CA GLU A 204 -15.40 -24.58 -6.08
C GLU A 204 -14.85 -25.01 -4.70
N GLU A 205 -14.89 -26.30 -4.35
CA GLU A 205 -14.53 -26.78 -3.00
C GLU A 205 -13.11 -26.39 -2.59
N THR A 206 -12.12 -26.63 -3.46
CA THR A 206 -10.71 -26.36 -3.16
C THR A 206 -10.45 -24.88 -2.89
N ILE A 207 -10.97 -23.99 -3.77
CA ILE A 207 -10.81 -22.54 -3.56
C ILE A 207 -11.60 -22.05 -2.36
N ARG A 208 -12.79 -22.60 -2.12
CA ARG A 208 -13.61 -22.27 -0.96
C ARG A 208 -12.89 -22.60 0.34
N GLU A 209 -12.31 -23.78 0.45
CA GLU A 209 -11.52 -24.18 1.61
C GLU A 209 -10.31 -23.26 1.83
N PHE A 210 -9.63 -22.90 0.74
CA PHE A 210 -8.53 -21.94 0.80
C PHE A 210 -9.00 -20.58 1.33
N VAL A 211 -10.05 -19.98 0.75
CA VAL A 211 -10.60 -18.69 1.18
C VAL A 211 -11.05 -18.73 2.64
N VAL A 212 -11.75 -19.79 3.05
CA VAL A 212 -12.17 -20.00 4.44
C VAL A 212 -10.97 -20.04 5.38
N SER A 213 -9.90 -20.73 5.00
CA SER A 213 -8.66 -20.78 5.80
C SER A 213 -8.01 -19.42 5.96
N GLN A 214 -7.99 -18.62 4.88
CA GLN A 214 -7.42 -17.27 4.86
C GLN A 214 -8.25 -16.26 5.65
N LEU A 215 -9.55 -16.47 5.83
CA LEU A 215 -10.43 -15.55 6.57
C LEU A 215 -10.49 -15.85 8.08
N LYS A 216 -10.29 -17.10 8.49
CA LYS A 216 -10.64 -17.61 9.83
C LYS A 216 -10.10 -16.80 11.01
N GLN A 217 -8.94 -16.15 10.86
CA GLN A 217 -8.30 -15.36 11.92
C GLN A 217 -8.56 -13.85 11.81
N HIS A 218 -9.24 -13.40 10.75
CA HIS A 218 -9.39 -11.99 10.43
C HIS A 218 -10.85 -11.52 10.44
N VAL A 219 -11.81 -12.39 10.79
CA VAL A 219 -13.25 -12.09 10.75
C VAL A 219 -13.98 -12.49 12.03
N ASP A 220 -15.03 -11.74 12.38
CA ASP A 220 -15.88 -12.00 13.54
C ASP A 220 -16.95 -13.08 13.26
N TYR A 221 -17.32 -13.23 12.00
CA TYR A 221 -18.30 -14.20 11.51
C TYR A 221 -17.81 -14.80 10.20
N LEU A 222 -18.04 -16.09 10.04
CA LEU A 222 -17.71 -16.86 8.84
C LEU A 222 -18.69 -18.02 8.69
N GLU A 223 -19.31 -18.13 7.53
CA GLU A 223 -20.24 -19.19 7.17
C GLU A 223 -20.02 -19.60 5.70
N VAL A 224 -20.16 -20.89 5.42
CA VAL A 224 -20.44 -21.37 4.07
C VAL A 224 -21.93 -21.66 3.99
N ASP A 225 -22.65 -20.95 3.14
CA ASP A 225 -24.10 -21.13 3.04
C ASP A 225 -24.47 -22.45 2.34
N HIS A 226 -25.77 -22.77 2.29
CA HIS A 226 -26.25 -24.03 1.70
C HIS A 226 -25.91 -24.19 0.21
N TYR A 227 -25.64 -23.10 -0.51
CA TYR A 227 -25.25 -23.13 -1.92
C TYR A 227 -23.74 -23.17 -2.13
N GLY A 228 -22.95 -22.94 -1.08
CA GLY A 228 -21.50 -22.95 -1.14
C GLY A 228 -20.86 -21.56 -1.19
N ASN A 229 -21.64 -20.48 -1.06
CA ASN A 229 -21.07 -19.14 -0.94
C ASN A 229 -20.34 -19.00 0.39
N VAL A 230 -19.19 -18.31 0.41
CA VAL A 230 -18.51 -17.94 1.67
C VAL A 230 -18.96 -16.54 2.08
N LEU A 231 -19.61 -16.47 3.24
CA LEU A 231 -20.11 -15.23 3.82
C LEU A 231 -19.33 -14.93 5.10
N ALA A 232 -18.71 -13.75 5.17
CA ALA A 232 -17.94 -13.34 6.34
C ALA A 232 -18.26 -11.90 6.77
N GLN A 233 -17.95 -11.57 8.02
CA GLN A 233 -18.18 -10.22 8.54
C GLN A 233 -17.09 -9.80 9.53
N VAL A 234 -16.69 -8.53 9.45
CA VAL A 234 -15.85 -7.82 10.42
C VAL A 234 -16.60 -6.57 10.89
N ARG A 235 -16.66 -6.33 12.19
CA ARG A 235 -17.31 -5.15 12.79
C ARG A 235 -16.30 -4.31 13.56
N LYS A 236 -15.99 -3.12 13.01
CA LYS A 236 -15.16 -2.09 13.67
C LYS A 236 -16.00 -0.85 13.96
N GLY A 237 -16.70 -0.81 15.09
CA GLY A 237 -17.42 0.40 15.53
C GLY A 237 -18.82 0.61 14.90
N ASN A 238 -19.21 1.88 14.73
CA ASN A 238 -20.61 2.30 14.50
C ASN A 238 -20.84 3.10 13.20
N GLY A 239 -20.09 2.82 12.13
CA GLY A 239 -20.36 3.43 10.82
C GLY A 239 -21.07 2.50 9.84
N PRO A 240 -20.95 2.77 8.52
CA PRO A 240 -21.70 2.08 7.49
C PRO A 240 -21.39 0.59 7.41
N THR A 241 -22.33 -0.19 6.88
CA THR A 241 -22.09 -1.57 6.48
C THR A 241 -21.78 -1.63 4.99
N VAL A 242 -20.58 -2.07 4.63
CA VAL A 242 -20.11 -2.21 3.25
C VAL A 242 -20.03 -3.69 2.90
N LEU A 243 -20.66 -4.09 1.80
CA LEU A 243 -20.49 -5.42 1.22
C LEU A 243 -19.34 -5.39 0.20
N LEU A 244 -18.37 -6.28 0.34
CA LEU A 244 -17.36 -6.57 -0.67
C LEU A 244 -17.69 -7.92 -1.30
N ASN A 245 -17.60 -8.02 -2.61
CA ASN A 245 -17.92 -9.24 -3.34
C ASN A 245 -16.94 -9.51 -4.49
N ALA A 246 -16.59 -10.79 -4.61
CA ALA A 246 -15.83 -11.43 -5.67
C ALA A 246 -16.46 -12.83 -5.87
N HIS A 247 -16.22 -13.48 -6.99
CA HIS A 247 -16.69 -14.85 -7.22
C HIS A 247 -15.56 -15.88 -7.15
N LEU A 248 -15.90 -17.12 -6.82
CA LEU A 248 -14.94 -18.21 -6.57
C LEU A 248 -14.68 -19.03 -7.82
N ASP A 249 -15.68 -19.13 -8.69
CA ASP A 249 -15.65 -20.01 -9.84
C ASP A 249 -14.79 -19.46 -10.99
N THR A 250 -14.42 -20.35 -11.90
CA THR A 250 -13.77 -20.02 -13.17
C THR A 250 -14.53 -20.68 -14.31
N VAL A 251 -14.46 -20.11 -15.51
CA VAL A 251 -15.15 -20.66 -16.68
C VAL A 251 -14.66 -22.02 -17.18
N ASP A 252 -13.39 -22.36 -16.92
CA ASP A 252 -12.77 -23.57 -17.46
C ASP A 252 -11.72 -24.15 -16.50
N TYR A 253 -11.38 -25.42 -16.72
CA TYR A 253 -10.37 -26.14 -15.96
C TYR A 253 -8.97 -25.59 -16.23
N PHE A 254 -8.11 -25.72 -15.24
CA PHE A 254 -6.71 -25.36 -15.38
C PHE A 254 -5.95 -26.52 -16.01
N MET A 255 -5.22 -26.25 -17.09
CA MET A 255 -4.43 -27.27 -17.79
C MET A 255 -3.35 -27.84 -16.86
N ASP A 256 -3.24 -29.17 -16.83
CA ASP A 256 -2.25 -29.84 -16.00
C ASP A 256 -0.83 -29.47 -16.45
N GLY A 257 0.05 -29.15 -15.49
CA GLY A 257 1.41 -28.70 -15.77
C GLY A 257 1.54 -27.28 -16.34
N ARG A 258 0.44 -26.49 -16.44
CA ARG A 258 0.53 -25.08 -16.84
C ARG A 258 1.43 -24.29 -15.89
N LYS A 259 2.06 -23.23 -16.40
CA LYS A 259 2.89 -22.31 -15.62
C LYS A 259 2.36 -20.90 -15.75
N ILE A 260 2.46 -20.13 -14.66
CA ILE A 260 2.23 -18.69 -14.70
C ILE A 260 3.48 -18.03 -15.31
N LEU A 261 3.30 -17.40 -16.46
CA LEU A 261 4.34 -16.65 -17.16
C LEU A 261 4.34 -15.21 -16.65
N LYS A 262 5.49 -14.73 -16.18
CA LYS A 262 5.63 -13.39 -15.58
C LYS A 262 6.45 -12.49 -16.51
N ASN A 263 5.80 -11.50 -17.14
CA ASN A 263 6.45 -10.49 -17.97
C ASN A 263 6.27 -9.10 -17.36
N GLY A 264 7.21 -8.71 -16.50
CA GLY A 264 7.04 -7.51 -15.67
C GLY A 264 5.82 -7.64 -14.77
N SER A 265 4.90 -6.67 -14.81
CA SER A 265 3.65 -6.72 -14.05
C SER A 265 2.55 -7.54 -14.71
N ILE A 266 2.71 -7.93 -15.98
CA ILE A 266 1.68 -8.67 -16.73
C ILE A 266 1.96 -10.16 -16.60
N TRP A 267 1.03 -10.88 -16.00
CA TRP A 267 1.07 -12.33 -15.85
C TRP A 267 0.06 -13.01 -16.77
N SER A 268 0.42 -14.18 -17.30
CA SER A 268 -0.43 -15.00 -18.17
C SER A 268 -0.27 -16.49 -17.86
N SER A 269 -1.10 -17.35 -18.44
CA SER A 269 -0.85 -18.79 -18.44
C SER A 269 0.06 -19.20 -19.61
N SER A 270 0.81 -20.29 -19.46
CA SER A 270 1.52 -20.94 -20.57
C SER A 270 0.59 -21.75 -21.47
N GLU A 271 -0.57 -22.18 -20.94
CA GLU A 271 -1.57 -22.99 -21.65
C GLU A 271 -2.93 -22.87 -20.95
N GLY A 272 -4.02 -22.80 -21.73
CA GLY A 272 -5.37 -22.63 -21.22
C GLY A 272 -5.62 -21.25 -20.58
N VAL A 273 -6.79 -21.09 -19.96
CA VAL A 273 -7.14 -19.87 -19.20
C VAL A 273 -6.15 -19.63 -18.06
N LEU A 274 -6.06 -18.40 -17.56
CA LEU A 274 -5.29 -18.08 -16.36
C LEU A 274 -6.17 -18.24 -15.11
N GLY A 275 -7.46 -17.91 -15.21
CA GLY A 275 -8.39 -17.82 -14.09
C GLY A 275 -8.21 -16.54 -13.27
N ALA A 276 -7.80 -15.44 -13.91
CA ALA A 276 -7.69 -14.15 -13.22
C ALA A 276 -9.07 -13.54 -12.95
N ASP A 277 -10.03 -13.80 -13.83
CA ASP A 277 -11.46 -13.70 -13.58
C ASP A 277 -11.95 -14.93 -12.77
N ASP A 278 -12.23 -14.84 -11.46
CA ASP A 278 -12.10 -13.66 -10.57
C ASP A 278 -11.14 -13.87 -9.39
N ARG A 279 -10.05 -14.63 -9.60
CA ARG A 279 -9.02 -14.79 -8.57
C ARG A 279 -8.32 -13.48 -8.22
N ALA A 280 -8.30 -12.52 -9.13
CA ALA A 280 -7.84 -11.17 -8.83
C ALA A 280 -8.76 -10.46 -7.81
N GLY A 281 -10.09 -10.56 -7.96
CA GLY A 281 -11.07 -10.04 -6.99
C GLY A 281 -10.98 -10.73 -5.64
N VAL A 282 -10.88 -12.07 -5.64
CA VAL A 282 -10.69 -12.87 -4.41
C VAL A 282 -9.44 -12.41 -3.65
N CYS A 283 -8.32 -12.18 -4.36
CA CYS A 283 -7.08 -11.68 -3.78
C CYS A 283 -7.28 -10.32 -3.11
N VAL A 284 -7.94 -9.37 -3.78
CA VAL A 284 -8.22 -8.04 -3.24
C VAL A 284 -9.04 -8.15 -1.95
N LEU A 285 -10.11 -8.94 -1.93
CA LEU A 285 -10.97 -9.09 -0.75
C LEU A 285 -10.22 -9.73 0.44
N LEU A 286 -9.42 -10.77 0.19
CA LEU A 286 -8.60 -11.40 1.24
C LEU A 286 -7.55 -10.43 1.79
N ALA A 287 -6.90 -9.63 0.94
CA ALA A 287 -5.96 -8.60 1.37
C ALA A 287 -6.64 -7.51 2.21
N VAL A 288 -7.87 -7.11 1.85
CA VAL A 288 -8.67 -6.19 2.68
C VAL A 288 -8.97 -6.80 4.04
N ALA A 289 -9.44 -8.05 4.09
CA ALA A 289 -9.76 -8.72 5.36
C ALA A 289 -8.57 -8.73 6.32
N LYS A 290 -7.37 -9.08 5.82
CA LYS A 290 -6.12 -9.10 6.59
C LYS A 290 -5.70 -7.71 7.08
N SER A 291 -5.91 -6.67 6.27
CA SER A 291 -5.54 -5.29 6.61
C SER A 291 -6.56 -4.54 7.45
N LEU A 292 -7.77 -5.07 7.60
CA LEU A 292 -8.82 -4.41 8.38
C LEU A 292 -8.41 -4.22 9.84
N GLU A 293 -7.63 -5.13 10.43
CA GLU A 293 -7.19 -5.05 11.84
C GLU A 293 -6.45 -3.74 12.13
N ASN A 294 -5.57 -3.32 11.23
CA ASN A 294 -4.76 -2.10 11.36
C ASN A 294 -5.41 -0.87 10.71
N SER A 295 -6.53 -1.03 10.00
CA SER A 295 -7.20 0.09 9.32
C SER A 295 -7.90 1.07 10.27
N ALA A 296 -8.02 2.33 9.84
CA ALA A 296 -8.81 3.37 10.49
C ALA A 296 -10.33 3.26 10.23
N PHE A 297 -10.77 2.25 9.48
CA PHE A 297 -12.18 2.03 9.15
C PHE A 297 -13.04 1.93 10.41
N GLN A 298 -14.21 2.56 10.35
CA GLN A 298 -15.20 2.55 11.42
C GLN A 298 -16.58 2.24 10.85
N GLY A 299 -16.96 0.96 10.80
CA GLY A 299 -18.20 0.41 10.27
C GLY A 299 -18.23 -1.12 10.34
N THR A 300 -19.03 -1.74 9.48
CA THR A 300 -19.05 -3.20 9.29
C THR A 300 -18.62 -3.51 7.86
N VAL A 301 -17.70 -4.46 7.66
CA VAL A 301 -17.41 -5.02 6.34
C VAL A 301 -18.02 -6.41 6.28
N LYS A 302 -18.82 -6.67 5.26
CA LYS A 302 -19.31 -8.00 4.90
C LYS A 302 -18.60 -8.45 3.65
N PHE A 303 -18.16 -9.69 3.62
CA PHE A 303 -17.55 -10.32 2.46
C PHE A 303 -18.50 -11.38 1.92
N ALA A 304 -18.72 -11.38 0.62
CA ALA A 304 -19.43 -12.44 -0.08
C ALA A 304 -18.55 -12.96 -1.21
N PHE A 305 -18.03 -14.18 -1.04
CA PHE A 305 -17.39 -14.92 -2.11
C PHE A 305 -18.43 -15.87 -2.69
N THR A 306 -18.93 -15.56 -3.87
CA THR A 306 -20.06 -16.26 -4.49
C THR A 306 -19.59 -17.42 -5.34
N VAL A 307 -20.44 -18.44 -5.50
CA VAL A 307 -20.23 -19.55 -6.42
C VAL A 307 -21.07 -19.37 -7.68
N GLU A 308 -20.71 -20.06 -8.76
CA GLU A 308 -21.51 -20.13 -9.99
C GLU A 308 -21.92 -18.74 -10.56
N GLU A 309 -21.02 -17.74 -10.51
CA GLU A 309 -21.23 -16.43 -11.16
C GLU A 309 -21.27 -16.60 -12.68
N GLU A 310 -20.30 -17.37 -13.21
CA GLU A 310 -20.00 -17.50 -14.64
C GLU A 310 -21.13 -18.17 -15.43
N ILE A 311 -21.97 -18.95 -14.74
CA ILE A 311 -23.15 -19.62 -15.32
C ILE A 311 -24.46 -18.88 -15.05
N GLY A 312 -24.38 -17.66 -14.52
CA GLY A 312 -25.50 -16.72 -14.45
C GLY A 312 -25.85 -16.21 -13.05
N LEU A 313 -24.86 -15.79 -12.26
CA LEU A 313 -25.02 -15.12 -10.96
C LEU A 313 -25.77 -16.00 -9.95
N VAL A 314 -25.56 -17.32 -10.00
CA VAL A 314 -26.40 -18.26 -9.25
C VAL A 314 -26.15 -18.11 -7.77
N GLY A 315 -24.90 -18.09 -7.32
CA GLY A 315 -24.54 -17.90 -5.91
C GLY A 315 -25.10 -16.62 -5.32
N ALA A 316 -24.92 -15.47 -5.98
CA ALA A 316 -25.43 -14.19 -5.49
C ALA A 316 -26.95 -14.16 -5.31
N LYS A 317 -27.71 -14.76 -6.24
CA LYS A 317 -29.18 -14.86 -6.14
C LYS A 317 -29.64 -15.67 -4.92
N ARG A 318 -28.76 -16.49 -4.35
CA ARG A 318 -29.06 -17.40 -3.23
C ARG A 318 -28.64 -16.87 -1.88
N VAL A 319 -27.79 -15.83 -1.83
CA VAL A 319 -27.39 -15.18 -0.58
C VAL A 319 -28.64 -14.72 0.19
N ALA A 320 -28.72 -15.11 1.45
CA ALA A 320 -29.88 -14.85 2.28
C ALA A 320 -30.10 -13.35 2.48
N LYS A 321 -31.36 -12.89 2.35
CA LYS A 321 -31.72 -11.48 2.61
C LYS A 321 -31.38 -11.02 4.02
N SER A 322 -31.36 -11.94 4.99
CA SER A 322 -30.92 -11.69 6.36
C SER A 322 -29.42 -11.42 6.49
N PHE A 323 -28.60 -11.75 5.49
CA PHE A 323 -27.21 -11.33 5.44
C PHE A 323 -27.07 -9.90 4.86
N LEU A 324 -28.00 -9.49 3.99
CA LEU A 324 -27.94 -8.22 3.25
C LEU A 324 -28.71 -7.05 3.91
N TRP A 325 -29.55 -7.34 4.90
CA TRP A 325 -30.58 -6.40 5.40
C TRP A 325 -30.07 -5.03 5.90
N ASP A 326 -28.82 -4.95 6.35
CA ASP A 326 -28.17 -3.76 6.90
C ASP A 326 -27.07 -3.20 6.01
N VAL A 327 -26.89 -3.72 4.78
CA VAL A 327 -25.87 -3.26 3.84
C VAL A 327 -26.24 -1.90 3.27
N ASP A 328 -25.36 -0.90 3.44
CA ASP A 328 -25.54 0.46 2.94
C ASP A 328 -25.06 0.62 1.48
N MET A 329 -24.00 -0.10 1.12
CA MET A 329 -23.37 -0.08 -0.20
C MET A 329 -22.59 -1.36 -0.48
N ALA A 330 -22.37 -1.66 -1.76
CA ALA A 330 -21.60 -2.82 -2.21
C ALA A 330 -20.49 -2.43 -3.21
N PHE A 331 -19.30 -2.99 -3.03
CA PHE A 331 -18.19 -2.90 -3.96
C PHE A 331 -17.90 -4.30 -4.48
N VAL A 332 -18.22 -4.54 -5.75
CA VAL A 332 -17.87 -5.77 -6.46
C VAL A 332 -16.52 -5.54 -7.14
N VAL A 333 -15.64 -6.52 -7.08
CA VAL A 333 -14.28 -6.45 -7.61
C VAL A 333 -14.12 -7.55 -8.65
N ASP A 334 -14.77 -7.38 -9.80
CA ASP A 334 -14.90 -8.40 -10.83
C ASP A 334 -15.07 -7.72 -12.20
N ARG A 335 -14.07 -6.96 -12.63
CA ARG A 335 -14.16 -6.26 -13.90
C ARG A 335 -12.82 -6.27 -14.60
N ARG A 336 -12.83 -6.63 -15.88
CA ARG A 336 -11.65 -6.44 -16.73
C ARG A 336 -11.18 -4.99 -16.77
N GLY A 337 -9.93 -4.79 -17.14
CA GLY A 337 -9.32 -3.47 -17.27
C GLY A 337 -8.75 -2.95 -15.98
N THR A 338 -8.29 -1.70 -15.99
CA THR A 338 -7.48 -1.14 -14.91
C THR A 338 -8.13 0.05 -14.22
N GLY A 339 -9.24 0.59 -14.70
CA GLY A 339 -9.78 1.85 -14.20
C GLY A 339 -11.29 2.05 -14.35
N ASP A 340 -12.05 1.01 -14.68
CA ASP A 340 -13.50 1.13 -14.78
C ASP A 340 -14.15 1.11 -13.38
N ILE A 341 -15.07 2.03 -13.15
CA ILE A 341 -16.10 1.96 -12.12
C ILE A 341 -17.42 1.73 -12.85
N VAL A 342 -17.87 0.48 -12.97
CA VAL A 342 -19.12 0.16 -13.65
C VAL A 342 -20.29 0.55 -12.75
N THR A 343 -21.17 1.39 -13.30
CA THR A 343 -22.31 1.97 -12.57
C THR A 343 -23.67 1.54 -13.10
N SER A 344 -23.69 0.78 -14.21
CA SER A 344 -24.92 0.25 -14.80
C SER A 344 -24.67 -0.93 -15.73
N CYS A 345 -25.64 -1.84 -15.81
CA CYS A 345 -25.69 -2.89 -16.84
C CYS A 345 -26.34 -2.31 -18.11
N GLY A 346 -25.57 -2.29 -19.21
CA GLY A 346 -26.00 -1.82 -20.52
C GLY A 346 -26.48 -0.37 -20.58
N GLY A 347 -26.31 0.42 -19.51
CA GLY A 347 -26.77 1.80 -19.41
C GLY A 347 -28.25 1.99 -19.07
N TYR A 348 -29.02 0.91 -18.86
CA TYR A 348 -30.46 0.97 -18.58
C TYR A 348 -30.84 0.39 -17.21
N ILE A 349 -30.02 -0.48 -16.62
CA ILE A 349 -30.16 -0.92 -15.22
C ILE A 349 -29.08 -0.21 -14.39
N PRO A 350 -29.41 0.86 -13.65
CA PRO A 350 -28.44 1.54 -12.79
C PRO A 350 -28.11 0.66 -11.57
N PHE A 351 -26.82 0.59 -11.22
CA PHE A 351 -26.34 -0.10 -10.03
C PHE A 351 -26.27 0.82 -8.80
N CYS A 352 -26.10 2.12 -9.02
CA CYS A 352 -26.09 3.13 -7.97
C CYS A 352 -26.63 4.46 -8.47
N SER A 353 -26.81 5.42 -7.56
CA SER A 353 -27.15 6.80 -7.93
C SER A 353 -25.95 7.57 -8.53
N ASP A 354 -26.20 8.51 -9.43
CA ASP A 354 -25.17 9.40 -10.01
C ASP A 354 -24.35 10.15 -8.94
N SER A 355 -24.98 10.46 -7.80
CA SER A 355 -24.30 11.13 -6.68
C SER A 355 -23.30 10.22 -5.97
N PHE A 356 -23.59 8.92 -5.93
CA PHE A 356 -22.70 7.91 -5.35
C PHE A 356 -21.53 7.67 -6.31
N ALA A 357 -21.82 7.40 -7.59
CA ALA A 357 -20.82 7.21 -8.63
C ALA A 357 -19.80 8.34 -8.69
N ARG A 358 -20.25 9.61 -8.70
CA ARG A 358 -19.36 10.78 -8.73
C ARG A 358 -18.44 10.86 -7.50
N LYS A 359 -18.90 10.48 -6.31
CA LYS A 359 -18.05 10.48 -5.12
C LYS A 359 -17.01 9.38 -5.17
N VAL A 360 -17.38 8.19 -5.60
CA VAL A 360 -16.45 7.07 -5.80
C VAL A 360 -15.38 7.46 -6.83
N GLU A 361 -15.76 8.06 -7.95
CA GLU A 361 -14.83 8.55 -8.98
C GLU A 361 -13.87 9.63 -8.44
N GLN A 362 -14.37 10.57 -7.63
CA GLN A 362 -13.54 11.58 -6.95
C GLN A 362 -12.53 10.96 -5.98
N ILE A 363 -12.92 9.93 -5.23
CA ILE A 363 -12.00 9.16 -4.38
C ILE A 363 -10.96 8.46 -5.26
N GLY A 364 -11.40 7.79 -6.32
CA GLY A 364 -10.53 7.12 -7.29
C GLY A 364 -9.48 8.04 -7.89
N HIS A 365 -9.84 9.26 -8.30
CA HIS A 365 -8.91 10.26 -8.81
C HIS A 365 -7.89 10.76 -7.78
N ARG A 366 -8.21 10.73 -6.48
CA ARG A 366 -7.26 11.10 -5.42
C ARG A 366 -6.28 9.97 -5.12
N VAL A 367 -6.75 8.72 -5.10
CA VAL A 367 -5.89 7.54 -4.87
C VAL A 367 -4.96 7.34 -6.07
N HIS A 368 -5.55 7.30 -7.27
CA HIS A 368 -4.84 7.10 -8.53
C HIS A 368 -5.21 8.21 -9.50
N ARG A 369 -4.29 9.17 -9.67
CA ARG A 369 -4.52 10.40 -10.44
C ARG A 369 -5.12 10.10 -11.81
N ASN A 370 -6.41 10.42 -11.96
CA ASN A 370 -7.20 10.29 -13.19
C ASN A 370 -7.24 8.87 -13.81
N ARG A 371 -7.05 7.82 -13.02
CA ARG A 371 -7.13 6.44 -13.51
C ARG A 371 -8.57 5.90 -13.55
N TRP A 372 -9.36 6.21 -12.52
CA TRP A 372 -10.68 5.61 -12.31
C TRP A 372 -11.81 6.43 -12.92
N HIS A 373 -12.68 5.80 -13.70
CA HIS A 373 -13.77 6.47 -14.41
C HIS A 373 -15.08 5.71 -14.30
N ALA A 374 -16.18 6.45 -14.08
CA ALA A 374 -17.52 5.88 -14.12
C ALA A 374 -17.89 5.47 -15.56
N VAL A 375 -18.18 4.19 -15.77
CA VAL A 375 -18.54 3.64 -17.08
C VAL A 375 -19.82 2.81 -17.03
N LYS A 376 -20.34 2.51 -18.22
CA LYS A 376 -21.40 1.52 -18.44
C LYS A 376 -20.73 0.18 -18.72
N GLY A 377 -21.27 -0.91 -18.19
CA GLY A 377 -20.67 -2.23 -18.31
C GLY A 377 -21.69 -3.34 -18.50
N GLY A 378 -21.22 -4.57 -18.30
CA GLY A 378 -22.02 -5.78 -18.34
C GLY A 378 -22.79 -6.05 -17.05
N SER A 379 -23.36 -7.24 -16.97
CA SER A 379 -23.92 -7.78 -15.73
C SER A 379 -22.80 -8.48 -14.96
N SER A 380 -22.83 -8.35 -13.63
CA SER A 380 -22.15 -9.24 -12.68
C SER A 380 -23.03 -9.35 -11.44
N ASP A 381 -22.53 -9.96 -10.36
CA ASP A 381 -23.20 -9.99 -9.05
C ASP A 381 -23.67 -8.61 -8.56
N THR A 382 -23.00 -7.54 -8.99
CA THR A 382 -23.40 -6.14 -8.78
C THR A 382 -24.87 -5.89 -9.09
N ARG A 383 -25.40 -6.54 -10.13
CA ARG A 383 -26.79 -6.44 -10.52
C ARG A 383 -27.72 -6.98 -9.43
N ILE A 384 -27.38 -8.10 -8.81
CA ILE A 384 -28.20 -8.73 -7.77
C ILE A 384 -28.26 -7.82 -6.53
N TRP A 385 -27.12 -7.23 -6.14
CA TRP A 385 -27.06 -6.27 -5.05
C TRP A 385 -27.87 -5.01 -5.33
N ALA A 386 -27.75 -4.46 -6.54
CA ALA A 386 -28.53 -3.31 -6.99
C ALA A 386 -30.04 -3.57 -7.02
N GLU A 387 -30.48 -4.78 -7.41
CA GLU A 387 -31.89 -5.20 -7.39
C GLU A 387 -32.45 -5.26 -5.95
N GLN A 388 -31.61 -5.39 -4.92
CA GLN A 388 -32.01 -5.25 -3.51
C GLN A 388 -32.07 -3.78 -3.03
N GLY A 389 -31.77 -2.81 -3.90
CA GLY A 389 -31.77 -1.38 -3.58
C GLY A 389 -30.46 -0.87 -2.95
N ILE A 390 -29.39 -1.66 -3.00
CA ILE A 390 -28.06 -1.31 -2.47
C ILE A 390 -27.30 -0.51 -3.53
N ASN A 391 -26.69 0.62 -3.18
CA ASN A 391 -25.79 1.31 -4.12
C ASN A 391 -24.58 0.43 -4.36
N SER A 392 -24.43 -0.03 -5.60
CA SER A 392 -23.43 -1.02 -5.99
C SER A 392 -22.58 -0.50 -7.15
N ILE A 393 -21.30 -0.84 -7.16
CA ILE A 393 -20.36 -0.60 -8.26
C ILE A 393 -19.57 -1.88 -8.54
N ASN A 394 -19.09 -2.05 -9.77
CA ASN A 394 -18.12 -3.08 -10.11
C ASN A 394 -16.79 -2.42 -10.52
N LEU A 395 -15.68 -2.83 -9.90
CA LEU A 395 -14.37 -2.22 -10.03
C LEU A 395 -13.44 -3.06 -10.90
N SER A 396 -12.81 -2.42 -11.88
CA SER A 396 -11.72 -3.03 -12.65
C SER A 396 -10.66 -3.64 -11.73
N VAL A 397 -10.19 -4.86 -12.01
CA VAL A 397 -9.23 -5.59 -11.17
C VAL A 397 -8.02 -6.13 -11.95
N GLY A 398 -7.71 -5.53 -13.10
CA GLY A 398 -6.44 -5.70 -13.80
C GLY A 398 -6.40 -6.87 -14.78
N TYR A 399 -7.38 -7.77 -14.78
CA TYR A 399 -7.44 -8.82 -15.79
C TYR A 399 -7.92 -8.31 -17.17
N GLN A 400 -7.52 -8.98 -18.23
CA GLN A 400 -7.91 -8.71 -19.62
C GLN A 400 -8.06 -10.01 -20.39
N HIS A 401 -8.89 -10.00 -21.42
CA HIS A 401 -9.14 -11.17 -22.27
C HIS A 401 -9.68 -12.36 -21.48
N GLU A 402 -10.53 -12.07 -20.51
CA GLU A 402 -11.24 -13.04 -19.69
C GLU A 402 -11.87 -14.13 -20.54
N HIS A 403 -11.89 -15.36 -20.01
CA HIS A 403 -12.48 -16.54 -20.62
C HIS A 403 -11.79 -16.99 -21.92
N THR A 404 -10.51 -16.67 -22.09
CA THR A 404 -9.69 -17.11 -23.24
C THR A 404 -8.32 -17.61 -22.81
N GLU A 405 -7.63 -18.32 -23.70
CA GLU A 405 -6.22 -18.71 -23.50
C GLU A 405 -5.23 -17.52 -23.48
N TYR A 406 -5.69 -16.33 -23.88
CA TYR A 406 -4.92 -15.09 -23.87
C TYR A 406 -5.15 -14.24 -22.61
N GLU A 407 -5.83 -14.82 -21.62
CA GLU A 407 -6.11 -14.14 -20.36
C GLU A 407 -4.81 -13.69 -19.67
N THR A 408 -4.81 -12.42 -19.27
CA THR A 408 -3.69 -11.79 -18.58
C THR A 408 -4.18 -11.03 -17.36
N VAL A 409 -3.31 -10.82 -16.38
CA VAL A 409 -3.55 -9.94 -15.24
C VAL A 409 -2.39 -9.00 -15.03
N ASP A 410 -2.68 -7.70 -14.86
CA ASP A 410 -1.71 -6.72 -14.41
C ASP A 410 -1.71 -6.66 -12.87
N ILE A 411 -0.68 -7.20 -12.23
CA ILE A 411 -0.60 -7.31 -10.77
C ILE A 411 -0.51 -5.93 -10.10
N GLU A 412 0.07 -4.94 -10.77
CA GLU A 412 0.16 -3.55 -10.29
C GLU A 412 -1.22 -2.88 -10.38
N ALA A 413 -1.97 -3.17 -11.44
CA ALA A 413 -3.34 -2.70 -11.56
C ALA A 413 -4.25 -3.35 -10.49
N THR A 414 -4.05 -4.63 -10.22
CA THR A 414 -4.77 -5.41 -9.19
C THR A 414 -4.50 -4.83 -7.80
N TYR A 415 -3.23 -4.59 -7.45
CA TYR A 415 -2.85 -3.93 -6.20
C TYR A 415 -3.45 -2.52 -6.09
N GLY A 416 -3.46 -1.75 -7.18
CA GLY A 416 -4.11 -0.43 -7.19
C GLY A 416 -5.62 -0.48 -6.92
N THR A 417 -6.28 -1.59 -7.24
CA THR A 417 -7.70 -1.83 -6.91
C THR A 417 -7.87 -2.10 -5.43
N TYR A 418 -6.96 -2.88 -4.84
CA TYR A 418 -6.88 -3.07 -3.39
C TYR A 418 -6.70 -1.75 -2.63
N GLU A 419 -5.79 -0.87 -3.08
CA GLU A 419 -5.63 0.48 -2.53
C GLU A 419 -6.92 1.30 -2.62
N LEU A 420 -7.62 1.24 -3.76
CA LEU A 420 -8.89 1.95 -3.92
C LEU A 420 -9.96 1.42 -2.96
N VAL A 421 -10.14 0.10 -2.86
CA VAL A 421 -11.14 -0.51 -1.97
C VAL A 421 -10.87 -0.11 -0.52
N ALA A 422 -9.62 -0.13 -0.08
CA ALA A 422 -9.25 0.31 1.26
C ALA A 422 -9.62 1.79 1.49
N GLN A 423 -9.32 2.68 0.54
CA GLN A 423 -9.71 4.09 0.64
C GLN A 423 -11.24 4.28 0.65
N LEU A 424 -11.97 3.53 -0.16
CA LEU A 424 -13.44 3.57 -0.19
C LEU A 424 -14.05 3.13 1.14
N LEU A 425 -13.44 2.15 1.82
CA LEU A 425 -13.84 1.76 3.17
C LEU A 425 -13.62 2.90 4.15
N GLU A 426 -12.41 3.48 4.21
CA GLU A 426 -12.11 4.59 5.12
C GLU A 426 -13.06 5.79 4.92
N GLU A 427 -13.41 6.08 3.67
CA GLU A 427 -14.30 7.19 3.31
C GLU A 427 -15.77 6.80 3.16
N SER A 428 -16.13 5.55 3.47
CA SER A 428 -17.50 5.00 3.33
C SER A 428 -18.58 5.87 4.00
N ARG A 429 -18.25 6.52 5.12
CA ARG A 429 -19.15 7.48 5.80
C ARG A 429 -19.60 8.62 4.88
N THR A 430 -18.71 9.09 4.00
CA THR A 430 -19.01 10.15 3.04
C THR A 430 -19.90 9.66 1.88
N LEU A 431 -19.88 8.34 1.62
CA LEU A 431 -20.65 7.68 0.58
C LEU A 431 -22.08 7.34 1.02
N THR A 432 -22.32 7.22 2.33
CA THR A 432 -23.68 7.01 2.84
C THR A 432 -24.61 8.20 2.57
N LYS A 433 -25.87 7.91 2.25
CA LYS A 433 -26.95 8.91 2.31
C LYS A 433 -27.16 9.26 3.78
N ARG A 434 -26.67 10.40 4.25
CA ARG A 434 -27.14 10.95 5.53
C ARG A 434 -28.60 11.39 5.38
N GLN A 435 -29.52 10.43 5.53
CA GLN A 435 -30.94 10.65 5.85
C GLN A 435 -31.12 11.24 7.26
N LEU A 436 -30.16 12.01 7.78
CA LEU A 436 -30.38 12.83 8.96
C LEU A 436 -31.51 13.84 8.67
N GLU A 437 -31.60 14.33 7.44
CA GLU A 437 -32.68 15.21 7.00
C GLU A 437 -34.00 14.50 6.74
N GLN A 438 -34.02 13.20 6.48
CA GLN A 438 -35.24 12.45 6.19
C GLN A 438 -35.92 11.97 7.48
N ARG A 439 -35.15 11.63 8.52
CA ARG A 439 -35.70 11.37 9.87
C ARG A 439 -36.14 12.66 10.57
N ILE A 440 -35.44 13.78 10.37
CA ILE A 440 -35.90 15.11 10.87
C ILE A 440 -37.15 15.55 10.09
N ARG A 441 -37.20 15.37 8.76
CA ARG A 441 -38.42 15.65 7.97
C ARG A 441 -39.59 14.77 8.35
N ASN A 442 -39.36 13.47 8.55
CA ASN A 442 -40.42 12.52 8.90
C ASN A 442 -40.92 12.70 10.33
N ARG A 443 -40.06 12.99 11.33
CA ARG A 443 -40.52 13.43 12.66
C ARG A 443 -41.27 14.75 12.63
N ALA A 444 -40.81 15.72 11.84
CA ALA A 444 -41.49 17.00 11.67
C ALA A 444 -42.80 16.90 10.87
N THR A 445 -43.03 15.84 10.08
CA THR A 445 -44.34 15.58 9.44
C THR A 445 -45.27 14.81 10.36
N THR A 446 -44.78 13.85 11.15
CA THR A 446 -45.60 13.13 12.12
C THR A 446 -46.03 14.01 13.29
N GLU A 447 -45.16 14.86 13.84
CA GLU A 447 -45.51 15.84 14.90
C GLU A 447 -46.43 16.97 14.40
N ARG A 448 -46.45 17.23 13.09
CA ARG A 448 -47.35 18.20 12.46
C ARG A 448 -48.72 17.61 12.13
N CYS A 449 -48.79 16.31 11.85
CA CYS A 449 -50.06 15.57 11.72
C CYS A 449 -50.71 15.27 13.08
N GLU A 450 -49.94 15.08 14.16
CA GLU A 450 -50.51 14.85 15.51
C GLU A 450 -50.99 16.13 16.21
N LYS A 451 -50.50 17.30 15.78
CA LYS A 451 -51.05 18.62 16.18
C LYS A 451 -52.28 19.06 15.37
N ILE A 452 -52.70 18.25 14.40
CA ILE A 452 -53.91 18.41 13.61
C ILE A 452 -54.73 17.11 13.78
N LYS A 453 -55.25 16.80 14.97
CA LYS A 453 -56.61 17.21 15.36
C LYS A 453 -57.35 18.11 14.37
#